data_AF-A0A954UEY5-F1
#
_entry.id   AF-A0A954UEY5-F1
#
_cell.length_a   1.000
_cell.length_b   1.000
_cell.length_c   1.000
_cell.angle_alpha   90.00
_cell.angle_beta   90.00
_cell.angle_gamma   90.00
#
_symmetry.space_group_name_H-M   'P 1'
#
loop_
_entity.id
_entity.type
_entity.pdbx_description
1 polymer ?
#
loop_
_entity_poly.entity_id
_entity_poly.type
_entity_poly.pdbx_seq_one_letter_code
_entity_poly.pdbx_strand_id
1 'polypeptide(L)'
;GGRPGWNQSWRGPLRAALDWLRDELAGPFEEMASRMFKDPWEARNGYIDVILDRSRESVERFFSQYGSHKSSPSVMSNGLMLMEMQRQALLMYTSCGWFFDELSGIETTQIMAYAGRAVQLAEYLFGKKLEDEFRKRLSEAKSNLPELGDGRQIYDRFVKPSMVDLKDVGAHFAVSSLFEDYKQRNRVFAYRADVEEFQVFETGRARLVVGNATISSQITWHSAKLGFGVFHWSDHNIYGGIKKFASSEEFQRFVKQLTEPFRQAEFTRVVSLLDKEFASDTFSLRSLFRDEQRKILDRILDAGPAESAYRELYENSAPLMHFLASLGVPRPKAFATAAEYVLNIDLRRSFESDVNPTRVQALLDEARICGVELDRAGLGYALAQRVQQAAESLRQHPLELSRLETLDTLVSVALSMPFEVNLRPAQNVHYDLLRCHYADQKTRVEAGEAKCDAWLQCMRGLADKLSVLVDS
;
A
#
# COMPACT_ATOMS: atom_id res chain seq x y z
N GLY A 1 -13.61 28.84 -8.06
CA GLY A 1 -13.06 28.54 -6.72
C GLY A 1 -11.62 28.96 -6.73
N GLY A 2 -11.01 29.16 -5.57
CA GLY A 2 -9.56 29.42 -5.51
C GLY A 2 -9.17 30.31 -4.34
N ARG A 3 -8.00 30.03 -3.76
CA ARG A 3 -7.36 30.89 -2.76
C ARG A 3 -7.04 32.27 -3.39
N PRO A 4 -7.07 33.37 -2.64
CA PRO A 4 -6.68 34.68 -3.15
C PRO A 4 -5.28 34.65 -3.79
N GLY A 5 -5.15 35.19 -5.00
CA GLY A 5 -3.89 35.25 -5.74
C GLY A 5 -3.59 34.06 -6.66
N TRP A 6 -4.40 33.00 -6.64
CA TRP A 6 -4.24 31.87 -7.56
C TRP A 6 -4.90 32.14 -8.91
N ASN A 7 -4.34 31.55 -9.97
CA ASN A 7 -4.85 31.63 -11.33
C ASN A 7 -4.77 30.28 -12.04
N GLN A 8 -5.39 30.21 -13.22
CA GLN A 8 -5.53 29.00 -14.02
C GLN A 8 -4.75 29.10 -15.36
N SER A 9 -3.79 30.01 -15.46
CA SER A 9 -3.05 30.26 -16.72
C SER A 9 -2.22 29.05 -17.15
N TRP A 10 -1.85 28.17 -16.22
CA TRP A 10 -1.12 26.93 -16.46
C TRP A 10 -1.85 25.95 -17.39
N ARG A 11 -3.18 26.04 -17.50
CA ARG A 11 -3.97 25.13 -18.34
C ARG A 11 -3.61 25.25 -19.82
N GLY A 12 -3.42 26.47 -20.32
CA GLY A 12 -3.06 26.70 -21.73
C GLY A 12 -1.76 26.00 -22.13
N PRO A 13 -0.64 26.29 -21.43
CA PRO A 13 0.64 25.63 -21.68
C PRO A 13 0.60 24.11 -21.47
N LEU A 14 -0.07 23.63 -20.42
CA LEU A 14 -0.24 22.19 -20.22
C LEU A 14 -0.96 21.56 -21.42
N ARG A 15 -2.06 22.15 -21.87
CA ARG A 15 -2.82 21.67 -23.03
C ARG A 15 -1.96 21.63 -24.29
N ALA A 16 -1.19 22.69 -24.54
CA ALA A 16 -0.28 22.75 -25.68
C ALA A 16 0.80 21.66 -25.64
N ALA A 17 1.34 21.34 -24.45
CA ALA A 17 2.29 20.24 -24.29
C ALA A 17 1.66 18.87 -24.59
N LEU A 18 0.42 18.63 -24.16
CA LEU A 18 -0.31 17.39 -24.44
C LEU A 18 -0.72 17.26 -25.91
N ASP A 19 -1.17 18.36 -26.53
CA ASP A 19 -1.51 18.39 -27.96
C ASP A 19 -0.26 18.09 -28.81
N TRP A 20 0.88 18.71 -28.48
CA TRP A 20 2.15 18.39 -29.13
C TRP A 20 2.51 16.91 -29.00
N LEU A 21 2.43 16.34 -27.80
CA LEU A 21 2.75 14.93 -27.58
C LEU A 21 1.84 14.03 -28.41
N ARG A 22 0.53 14.29 -28.45
CA ARG A 22 -0.43 13.53 -29.28
C ARG A 22 0.00 13.55 -30.75
N ASP A 23 0.32 14.72 -31.27
CA ASP A 23 0.62 14.92 -32.69
C ASP A 23 1.96 14.25 -33.07
N GLU A 24 2.98 14.34 -32.21
CA GLU A 24 4.27 13.66 -32.40
C GLU A 24 4.17 12.12 -32.37
N LEU A 25 3.21 11.58 -31.63
CA LEU A 25 2.99 10.13 -31.54
C LEU A 25 2.22 9.56 -32.74
N ALA A 26 1.41 10.37 -33.43
CA ALA A 26 0.50 9.90 -34.48
C ALA A 26 1.23 9.26 -35.67
N GLY A 27 2.23 9.93 -36.22
CA GLY A 27 2.98 9.43 -37.38
C GLY A 27 3.72 8.11 -37.10
N PRO A 28 4.59 8.04 -36.06
CA PRO A 28 5.29 6.81 -35.68
C PRO A 28 4.34 5.66 -35.31
N PHE A 29 3.20 5.98 -34.67
CA PHE A 29 2.16 4.99 -34.40
C PHE A 29 1.63 4.38 -35.70
N GLU A 30 1.21 5.20 -36.66
CA GLU A 30 0.65 4.74 -37.93
C GLU A 30 1.66 3.92 -38.74
N GLU A 31 2.92 4.37 -38.80
CA GLU A 31 3.99 3.67 -39.51
C GLU A 31 4.27 2.28 -38.93
N MET A 32 4.35 2.15 -37.60
CA MET A 32 4.65 0.86 -36.97
C MET A 32 3.41 -0.05 -36.94
N ALA A 33 2.24 0.51 -36.62
CA ALA A 33 0.99 -0.24 -36.51
C ALA A 33 0.51 -0.79 -37.85
N SER A 34 0.72 -0.09 -38.96
CA SER A 34 0.36 -0.58 -40.31
C SER A 34 1.07 -1.87 -40.71
N ARG A 35 2.22 -2.18 -40.08
CA ARG A 35 2.94 -3.45 -40.28
C ARG A 35 2.27 -4.62 -39.56
N MET A 36 1.36 -4.35 -38.63
CA MET A 36 0.82 -5.32 -37.65
C MET A 36 -0.70 -5.46 -37.74
N PHE A 37 -1.39 -4.38 -38.10
CA PHE A 37 -2.84 -4.28 -38.17
C PHE A 37 -3.29 -3.92 -39.58
N LYS A 38 -4.49 -4.38 -39.96
CA LYS A 38 -5.12 -4.06 -41.26
C LYS A 38 -5.38 -2.56 -41.39
N ASP A 39 -5.91 -1.98 -40.30
CA ASP A 39 -6.14 -0.55 -40.13
C ASP A 39 -5.73 -0.17 -38.69
N PRO A 40 -4.69 0.67 -38.52
CA PRO A 40 -4.22 1.09 -37.20
C PRO A 40 -5.26 1.78 -36.32
N TRP A 41 -6.12 2.62 -36.91
CA TRP A 41 -7.06 3.46 -36.18
C TRP A 41 -8.32 2.69 -35.80
N GLU A 42 -8.77 1.78 -36.67
CA GLU A 42 -9.83 0.83 -36.33
C GLU A 42 -9.37 -0.18 -35.26
N ALA A 43 -8.12 -0.66 -35.34
CA ALA A 43 -7.54 -1.49 -34.29
C ALA A 43 -7.48 -0.74 -32.94
N ARG A 44 -7.12 0.55 -32.94
CA ARG A 44 -7.16 1.39 -31.73
C ARG A 44 -8.57 1.47 -31.15
N ASN A 45 -9.59 1.66 -31.98
CA ASN A 45 -11.00 1.69 -31.52
C ASN A 45 -11.44 0.35 -30.94
N GLY A 46 -11.13 -0.74 -31.65
CA GLY A 46 -11.44 -2.10 -31.22
C GLY A 46 -10.70 -2.56 -29.97
N TYR A 47 -9.63 -1.86 -29.57
CA TYR A 47 -8.86 -2.20 -28.37
C TYR A 47 -9.67 -2.09 -27.07
N ILE A 48 -10.83 -1.43 -27.10
CA ILE A 48 -11.75 -1.38 -25.95
C ILE A 48 -12.10 -2.78 -25.42
N ASP A 49 -12.26 -3.78 -26.29
CA ASP A 49 -12.61 -5.14 -25.88
C ASP A 49 -11.49 -5.77 -25.03
N VAL A 50 -10.23 -5.49 -25.37
CA VAL A 50 -9.06 -5.92 -24.59
C VAL A 50 -8.94 -5.13 -23.28
N ILE A 51 -9.35 -3.86 -23.26
CA ILE A 51 -9.36 -3.06 -22.04
C ILE A 51 -10.38 -3.61 -21.04
N LEU A 52 -11.57 -4.00 -21.53
CA LEU A 52 -12.65 -4.55 -20.73
C LEU A 52 -12.36 -5.98 -20.27
N ASP A 53 -11.72 -6.78 -21.11
CA ASP A 53 -11.27 -8.13 -20.79
C ASP A 53 -9.83 -8.35 -21.25
N ARG A 54 -8.90 -8.42 -20.29
CA ARG A 54 -7.46 -8.69 -20.53
C ARG A 54 -7.12 -10.18 -20.56
N SER A 55 -8.11 -11.07 -20.65
CA SER A 55 -7.90 -12.50 -20.84
C SER A 55 -7.07 -12.77 -22.11
N ARG A 56 -6.40 -13.93 -22.12
CA ARG A 56 -5.60 -14.34 -23.27
C ARG A 56 -6.48 -14.52 -24.51
N GLU A 57 -7.67 -15.05 -24.31
CA GLU A 57 -8.69 -15.29 -25.32
C GLU A 57 -9.18 -13.98 -25.96
N SER A 58 -9.40 -12.94 -25.17
CA SER A 58 -9.79 -11.60 -25.67
C SER A 58 -8.69 -10.98 -26.53
N VAL A 59 -7.43 -11.05 -26.06
CA VAL A 59 -6.26 -10.55 -26.82
C VAL A 59 -6.08 -11.33 -28.12
N GLU A 60 -6.17 -12.66 -28.10
CA GLU A 60 -6.05 -13.49 -29.31
C GLU A 60 -7.17 -13.19 -30.32
N ARG A 61 -8.40 -12.94 -29.85
CA ARG A 61 -9.52 -12.49 -30.70
C ARG A 61 -9.25 -11.13 -31.34
N PHE A 62 -8.74 -10.18 -30.57
CA PHE A 62 -8.36 -8.85 -31.08
C PHE A 62 -7.36 -8.95 -32.23
N PHE A 63 -6.28 -9.72 -32.06
CA PHE A 63 -5.29 -9.91 -33.13
C PHE A 63 -5.83 -10.70 -34.32
N SER A 64 -6.76 -11.64 -34.11
CA SER A 64 -7.43 -12.35 -35.21
C SER A 64 -8.30 -11.41 -36.06
N GLN A 65 -9.02 -10.49 -35.40
CA GLN A 65 -9.93 -9.55 -36.06
C GLN A 65 -9.17 -8.43 -36.78
N TYR A 66 -8.28 -7.73 -36.06
CA TYR A 66 -7.64 -6.50 -36.52
C TYR A 66 -6.23 -6.71 -37.10
N GLY A 67 -5.56 -7.82 -36.76
CA GLY A 67 -4.20 -8.12 -37.21
C GLY A 67 -4.11 -8.39 -38.71
N SER A 68 -3.02 -7.98 -39.35
CA SER A 68 -2.81 -8.18 -40.79
C SER A 68 -2.34 -9.61 -41.13
N HIS A 69 -1.63 -10.26 -40.21
CA HIS A 69 -1.07 -11.61 -40.38
C HIS A 69 -0.99 -12.34 -39.03
N LYS A 70 -0.69 -13.65 -39.07
CA LYS A 70 -0.40 -14.43 -37.86
C LYS A 70 0.78 -13.81 -37.11
N SER A 71 0.51 -13.26 -35.93
CA SER A 71 1.49 -12.50 -35.17
C SER A 71 2.34 -13.42 -34.28
N SER A 72 3.66 -13.21 -34.27
CA SER A 72 4.54 -13.84 -33.27
C SER A 72 4.30 -13.21 -31.89
N PRO A 73 4.73 -13.86 -30.78
CA PRO A 73 4.60 -13.27 -29.44
C PRO A 73 5.24 -11.88 -29.31
N SER A 74 6.38 -11.65 -29.97
CA SER A 74 7.04 -10.33 -29.97
C SER A 74 6.25 -9.27 -30.72
N VAL A 75 5.63 -9.64 -31.85
CA VAL A 75 4.72 -8.77 -32.60
C VAL A 75 3.49 -8.47 -31.76
N MET A 76 2.87 -9.46 -31.12
CA MET A 76 1.71 -9.21 -30.26
C MET A 76 2.05 -8.25 -29.11
N SER A 77 3.20 -8.44 -28.45
CA SER A 77 3.63 -7.54 -27.38
C SER A 77 3.82 -6.10 -27.86
N ASN A 78 4.50 -5.90 -28.98
CA ASN A 78 4.66 -4.56 -29.59
C ASN A 78 3.30 -3.95 -29.98
N GLY A 79 2.38 -4.77 -30.49
CA GLY A 79 1.04 -4.32 -30.87
C GLY A 79 0.24 -3.85 -29.66
N LEU A 80 0.31 -4.59 -28.55
CA LEU A 80 -0.31 -4.19 -27.28
C LEU A 80 0.33 -2.90 -26.72
N MET A 81 1.65 -2.75 -26.81
CA MET A 81 2.34 -1.53 -26.40
C MET A 81 1.91 -0.31 -27.22
N LEU A 82 1.74 -0.44 -28.53
CA LEU A 82 1.21 0.62 -29.41
C LEU A 82 -0.22 1.02 -29.00
N MET A 83 -1.07 0.04 -28.71
CA MET A 83 -2.45 0.31 -28.30
C MET A 83 -2.53 0.95 -26.91
N GLU A 84 -1.71 0.50 -25.97
CA GLU A 84 -1.61 1.14 -24.65
C GLU A 84 -1.03 2.55 -24.74
N MET A 85 -0.06 2.81 -25.63
CA MET A 85 0.45 4.16 -25.88
C MET A 85 -0.67 5.10 -26.36
N GLN A 86 -1.49 4.67 -27.33
CA GLN A 86 -2.64 5.44 -27.79
C GLN A 86 -3.69 5.62 -26.70
N ARG A 87 -3.95 4.58 -25.89
CA ARG A 87 -4.84 4.69 -24.72
C ARG A 87 -4.35 5.78 -23.77
N GLN A 88 -3.05 5.82 -23.46
CA GLN A 88 -2.50 6.88 -22.59
C GLN A 88 -2.64 8.27 -23.21
N ALA A 89 -2.44 8.39 -24.53
CA ALA A 89 -2.66 9.64 -25.26
C ALA A 89 -4.13 10.11 -25.23
N LEU A 90 -5.10 9.20 -25.08
CA LEU A 90 -6.51 9.55 -24.83
C LEU A 90 -6.76 9.91 -23.35
N LEU A 91 -6.21 9.13 -22.42
CA LEU A 91 -6.41 9.31 -20.98
C LEU A 91 -5.84 10.62 -20.44
N MET A 92 -4.80 11.18 -21.05
CA MET A 92 -4.26 12.48 -20.67
C MET A 92 -5.23 13.67 -20.91
N TYR A 93 -6.40 13.44 -21.52
CA TYR A 93 -7.45 14.45 -21.71
C TYR A 93 -8.67 14.28 -20.80
N THR A 94 -8.58 13.47 -19.73
CA THR A 94 -9.68 13.34 -18.76
C THR A 94 -10.02 14.68 -18.12
N SER A 95 -11.31 14.98 -17.98
CA SER A 95 -11.79 16.32 -17.58
C SER A 95 -11.43 16.70 -16.14
N CYS A 96 -11.25 15.72 -15.25
CA CYS A 96 -10.96 15.96 -13.83
C CYS A 96 -9.68 16.77 -13.60
N GLY A 97 -8.64 16.59 -14.40
CA GLY A 97 -7.38 17.34 -14.27
C GLY A 97 -7.44 18.79 -14.74
N TRP A 98 -8.59 19.26 -15.26
CA TRP A 98 -8.79 20.63 -15.71
C TRP A 98 -9.71 21.44 -14.79
N PHE A 99 -10.30 20.81 -13.77
CA PHE A 99 -11.33 21.43 -12.94
C PHE A 99 -10.73 22.30 -11.82
N PHE A 100 -9.69 21.81 -11.16
CA PHE A 100 -9.11 22.44 -9.98
C PHE A 100 -8.14 23.59 -10.33
N ASP A 101 -7.79 24.36 -9.30
CA ASP A 101 -7.04 25.60 -9.46
C ASP A 101 -5.52 25.38 -9.57
N GLU A 102 -5.02 24.21 -9.16
CA GLU A 102 -3.57 23.95 -9.02
C GLU A 102 -3.04 22.86 -9.95
N LEU A 103 -1.91 23.17 -10.59
CA LEU A 103 -1.17 22.28 -11.50
C LEU A 103 -0.61 21.02 -10.80
N SER A 104 -0.21 21.13 -9.53
CA SER A 104 0.29 20.00 -8.74
C SER A 104 -0.81 19.16 -8.08
N GLY A 105 -2.08 19.40 -8.41
CA GLY A 105 -3.20 18.58 -7.94
C GLY A 105 -3.05 17.11 -8.34
N ILE A 106 -3.69 16.21 -7.59
CA ILE A 106 -3.59 14.76 -7.86
C ILE A 106 -4.13 14.43 -9.24
N GLU A 107 -5.17 15.12 -9.70
CA GLU A 107 -5.81 14.92 -10.99
C GLU A 107 -4.93 15.39 -12.15
N THR A 108 -4.34 16.59 -12.04
CA THR A 108 -3.44 17.14 -13.07
C THR A 108 -2.14 16.33 -13.14
N THR A 109 -1.63 15.89 -11.99
CA THR A 109 -0.47 15.01 -11.90
C THR A 109 -0.76 13.66 -12.55
N GLN A 110 -1.98 13.13 -12.40
CA GLN A 110 -2.40 11.89 -13.06
C GLN A 110 -2.46 12.05 -14.59
N ILE A 111 -2.93 13.19 -15.11
CA ILE A 111 -2.87 13.50 -16.55
C ILE A 111 -1.42 13.50 -17.05
N MET A 112 -0.51 14.16 -16.31
CA MET A 112 0.91 14.15 -16.63
C MET A 112 1.52 12.74 -16.54
N ALA A 113 1.03 11.89 -15.63
CA ALA A 113 1.45 10.49 -15.54
C ALA A 113 0.99 9.65 -16.74
N TYR A 114 -0.22 9.88 -17.27
CA TYR A 114 -0.66 9.27 -18.53
C TYR A 114 0.24 9.71 -19.69
N ALA A 115 0.51 11.01 -19.81
CA ALA A 115 1.41 11.53 -20.83
C ALA A 115 2.84 10.95 -20.69
N GLY A 116 3.37 10.89 -19.47
CA GLY A 116 4.65 10.25 -19.19
C GLY A 116 4.67 8.79 -19.62
N ARG A 117 3.62 8.02 -19.33
CA ARG A 117 3.55 6.62 -19.78
C ARG A 117 3.48 6.50 -21.31
N ALA A 118 2.80 7.42 -22.00
CA ALA A 118 2.81 7.48 -23.46
C ALA A 118 4.22 7.74 -24.01
N VAL A 119 4.95 8.69 -23.42
CA VAL A 119 6.37 8.96 -23.73
C VAL A 119 7.19 7.68 -23.52
N GLN A 120 7.11 7.04 -22.36
CA GLN A 120 7.88 5.83 -22.04
C GLN A 120 7.71 4.71 -23.08
N LEU A 121 6.46 4.45 -23.47
CA LEU A 121 6.14 3.44 -24.49
C LEU A 121 6.67 3.85 -25.87
N ALA A 122 6.54 5.12 -26.22
CA ALA A 122 7.02 5.65 -27.49
C ALA A 122 8.55 5.59 -27.60
N GLU A 123 9.28 5.95 -26.55
CA GLU A 123 10.75 5.86 -26.55
C GLU A 123 11.21 4.41 -26.65
N TYR A 124 10.53 3.48 -25.98
CA TYR A 124 10.82 2.04 -26.07
C TYR A 124 10.55 1.49 -27.49
N LEU A 125 9.42 1.86 -28.11
CA LEU A 125 9.01 1.33 -29.42
C LEU A 125 9.77 1.98 -30.58
N PHE A 126 10.06 3.28 -30.49
CA PHE A 126 10.56 4.07 -31.62
C PHE A 126 12.01 4.56 -31.43
N GLY A 127 12.58 4.46 -30.22
CA GLY A 127 13.93 4.95 -29.92
C GLY A 127 14.08 6.48 -29.98
N LYS A 128 12.97 7.23 -30.04
CA LYS A 128 12.97 8.70 -30.00
C LYS A 128 13.13 9.20 -28.57
N LYS A 129 13.86 10.30 -28.36
CA LYS A 129 13.98 11.00 -27.07
C LYS A 129 12.91 12.10 -26.97
N LEU A 130 11.69 11.72 -26.61
CA LEU A 130 10.54 12.63 -26.49
C LEU A 130 10.46 13.27 -25.09
N GLU A 131 11.00 12.62 -24.06
CA GLU A 131 10.84 13.07 -22.67
C GLU A 131 11.43 14.47 -22.44
N ASP A 132 12.60 14.77 -23.00
CA ASP A 132 13.28 16.05 -22.78
C ASP A 132 12.50 17.24 -23.36
N GLU A 133 11.98 17.09 -24.58
CA GLU A 133 11.17 18.14 -25.22
C GLU A 133 9.80 18.26 -24.54
N PHE A 134 9.20 17.14 -24.10
CA PHE A 134 7.96 17.16 -23.32
C PHE A 134 8.15 17.94 -22.01
N ARG A 135 9.21 17.64 -21.26
CA ARG A 135 9.59 18.33 -20.01
C ARG A 135 9.85 19.82 -20.24
N LYS A 136 10.50 20.17 -21.34
CA LYS A 136 10.72 21.57 -21.71
C LYS A 136 9.39 22.31 -21.92
N ARG A 137 8.43 21.72 -22.63
CA ARG A 137 7.10 22.32 -22.84
C ARG A 137 6.31 22.42 -21.54
N LEU A 138 6.38 21.41 -20.67
CA LEU A 138 5.75 21.45 -19.35
C LEU A 138 6.26 22.60 -18.47
N SER A 139 7.50 23.09 -18.68
CA SER A 139 8.04 24.20 -17.90
C SER A 139 7.29 25.53 -18.10
N GLU A 140 6.51 25.65 -19.18
CA GLU A 140 5.67 26.83 -19.42
C GLU A 140 4.42 26.87 -18.52
N ALA A 141 3.97 25.71 -18.02
CA ALA A 141 2.87 25.63 -17.08
C ALA A 141 3.37 25.96 -15.66
N LYS A 142 2.99 27.11 -15.10
CA LYS A 142 3.44 27.56 -13.77
C LYS A 142 2.47 27.14 -12.66
N SER A 143 3.01 26.54 -11.60
CA SER A 143 2.24 26.24 -10.38
C SER A 143 1.86 27.52 -9.65
N ASN A 144 0.73 27.52 -8.93
CA ASN A 144 0.43 28.60 -7.98
C ASN A 144 1.22 28.46 -6.68
N LEU A 145 1.94 27.34 -6.49
CA LEU A 145 2.81 27.07 -5.35
C LEU A 145 4.28 27.34 -5.74
N PRO A 146 4.89 28.42 -5.25
CA PRO A 146 6.28 28.77 -5.58
C PRO A 146 7.29 27.66 -5.28
N GLU A 147 7.05 26.87 -4.23
CA GLU A 147 7.90 25.75 -3.82
C GLU A 147 7.85 24.54 -4.77
N LEU A 148 6.83 24.47 -5.63
CA LEU A 148 6.70 23.43 -6.66
C LEU A 148 7.12 23.93 -8.05
N GLY A 149 7.11 25.25 -8.26
CA GLY A 149 7.67 25.89 -9.45
C GLY A 149 6.81 25.70 -10.69
N ASP A 150 7.20 24.81 -11.60
CA ASP A 150 6.51 24.59 -12.88
C ASP A 150 6.24 23.11 -13.21
N GLY A 151 5.55 22.88 -14.33
CA GLY A 151 5.15 21.55 -14.77
C GLY A 151 6.32 20.60 -14.99
N ARG A 152 7.52 21.09 -15.34
CA ARG A 152 8.71 20.25 -15.44
C ARG A 152 9.12 19.75 -14.07
N GLN A 153 9.18 20.63 -13.09
CA GLN A 153 9.56 20.28 -11.72
C GLN A 153 8.53 19.34 -11.08
N ILE A 154 7.24 19.56 -11.34
CA ILE A 154 6.16 18.68 -10.89
C ILE A 154 6.28 17.30 -11.56
N TYR A 155 6.52 17.25 -12.87
CA TYR A 155 6.75 15.99 -13.59
C TYR A 155 7.95 15.22 -13.02
N ASP A 156 9.09 15.89 -12.83
CA ASP A 156 10.31 15.28 -12.30
C ASP A 156 10.12 14.75 -10.87
N ARG A 157 9.32 15.45 -10.06
CA ARG A 157 9.12 15.13 -8.64
C ARG A 157 8.05 14.06 -8.40
N PHE A 158 6.97 14.07 -9.18
CA PHE A 158 5.77 13.26 -8.90
C PHE A 158 5.46 12.24 -9.99
N VAL A 159 5.81 12.50 -11.25
CA VAL A 159 5.50 11.61 -12.37
C VAL A 159 6.66 10.66 -12.64
N LYS A 160 7.87 11.19 -12.91
CA LYS A 160 9.04 10.39 -13.29
C LYS A 160 9.34 9.25 -12.30
N PRO A 161 9.26 9.44 -10.96
CA PRO A 161 9.49 8.35 -10.01
C PRO A 161 8.42 7.24 -10.02
N SER A 162 7.25 7.49 -10.63
CA SER A 162 6.18 6.49 -10.78
C SER A 162 6.27 5.70 -12.09
N MET A 163 7.17 6.10 -12.99
CA MET A 163 7.39 5.42 -14.27
C MET A 163 8.28 4.21 -14.05
N VAL A 164 7.66 3.04 -14.03
CA VAL A 164 8.34 1.78 -13.74
C VAL A 164 8.60 0.99 -15.01
N ASP A 165 9.78 0.39 -15.10
CA ASP A 165 10.14 -0.59 -16.12
C ASP A 165 10.19 -2.02 -15.56
N LEU A 166 10.52 -3.01 -16.40
CA LEU A 166 10.62 -4.40 -15.95
C LEU A 166 11.78 -4.65 -14.98
N LYS A 167 12.86 -3.84 -15.05
CA LYS A 167 13.97 -3.92 -14.10
C LYS A 167 13.55 -3.39 -12.74
N ASP A 168 12.81 -2.28 -12.67
CA ASP A 168 12.26 -1.73 -11.43
C ASP A 168 11.33 -2.74 -10.75
N VAL A 169 10.46 -3.38 -11.53
CA VAL A 169 9.55 -4.44 -11.05
C VAL A 169 10.35 -5.65 -10.56
N GLY A 170 11.40 -6.05 -11.29
CA GLY A 170 12.27 -7.15 -10.90
C GLY A 170 13.12 -6.85 -9.67
N ALA A 171 13.61 -5.62 -9.52
CA ALA A 171 14.31 -5.13 -8.34
C ALA A 171 13.38 -5.15 -7.12
N HIS A 172 12.16 -4.64 -7.32
CA HIS A 172 11.13 -4.68 -6.30
C HIS A 172 10.82 -6.11 -5.87
N PHE A 173 10.59 -7.00 -6.82
CA PHE A 173 10.42 -8.43 -6.60
C PHE A 173 11.57 -9.04 -5.78
N ALA A 174 12.81 -8.75 -6.19
CA ALA A 174 14.01 -9.30 -5.58
C ALA A 174 14.13 -8.89 -4.11
N VAL A 175 13.84 -7.64 -3.76
CA VAL A 175 13.88 -7.23 -2.34
C VAL A 175 12.74 -7.83 -1.53
N SER A 176 11.52 -7.88 -2.05
CA SER A 176 10.40 -8.51 -1.32
C SER A 176 10.68 -9.98 -1.02
N SER A 177 11.46 -10.66 -1.86
CA SER A 177 11.89 -12.04 -1.63
C SER A 177 12.79 -12.23 -0.41
N LEU A 178 13.38 -11.17 0.16
CA LEU A 178 14.11 -11.24 1.43
C LEU A 178 13.22 -11.42 2.65
N PHE A 179 11.92 -11.11 2.55
CA PHE A 179 11.05 -11.03 3.73
C PHE A 179 9.79 -11.88 3.60
N GLU A 180 9.45 -12.38 2.42
CA GLU A 180 8.21 -13.13 2.17
C GLU A 180 8.48 -14.52 1.60
N ASP A 181 7.69 -15.51 2.03
CA ASP A 181 7.74 -16.87 1.49
C ASP A 181 7.03 -16.93 0.12
N TYR A 182 7.82 -17.11 -0.93
CA TYR A 182 7.42 -16.89 -2.33
C TYR A 182 6.40 -17.90 -2.88
N LYS A 183 6.14 -19.01 -2.18
CA LYS A 183 5.32 -20.13 -2.71
C LYS A 183 3.87 -19.75 -3.08
N GLN A 184 3.39 -18.53 -2.81
CA GLN A 184 1.98 -18.18 -2.99
C GLN A 184 1.68 -16.89 -3.78
N ARG A 185 2.65 -16.05 -4.20
CA ARG A 185 2.34 -14.79 -4.91
C ARG A 185 3.32 -14.45 -6.04
N ASN A 186 2.99 -14.90 -7.25
CA ASN A 186 3.69 -14.54 -8.49
C ASN A 186 3.25 -13.19 -9.10
N ARG A 187 2.46 -12.36 -8.39
CA ARG A 187 1.89 -11.11 -8.95
C ARG A 187 2.41 -9.89 -8.22
N VAL A 188 2.95 -8.96 -9.00
CA VAL A 188 3.43 -7.64 -8.58
C VAL A 188 2.60 -6.61 -9.34
N PHE A 189 1.50 -6.13 -8.74
CA PHE A 189 0.53 -5.24 -9.40
C PHE A 189 0.06 -5.80 -10.76
N ALA A 190 0.35 -5.09 -11.87
CA ALA A 190 0.03 -5.49 -13.25
C ALA A 190 1.08 -6.40 -13.90
N TYR A 191 2.04 -6.90 -13.11
CA TYR A 191 3.12 -7.75 -13.56
C TYR A 191 3.05 -9.13 -12.91
N ARG A 192 3.61 -10.10 -13.61
CA ARG A 192 3.83 -11.46 -13.13
C ARG A 192 5.32 -11.72 -13.06
N ALA A 193 5.77 -12.32 -11.97
CA ALA A 193 7.12 -12.82 -11.82
C ALA A 193 7.06 -14.36 -11.80
N ASP A 194 7.77 -14.99 -12.73
CA ASP A 194 7.93 -16.45 -12.76
C ASP A 194 9.38 -16.78 -12.42
N VAL A 195 9.60 -17.31 -11.23
CA VAL A 195 10.94 -17.66 -10.73
C VAL A 195 11.37 -18.98 -11.32
N GLU A 196 12.53 -18.98 -11.96
CA GLU A 196 13.13 -20.18 -12.54
C GLU A 196 14.17 -20.80 -11.59
N GLU A 197 14.91 -19.94 -10.89
CA GLU A 197 15.94 -20.35 -9.95
C GLU A 197 15.95 -19.40 -8.75
N PHE A 198 16.10 -19.96 -7.54
CA PHE A 198 16.05 -19.20 -6.29
C PHE A 198 16.88 -19.89 -5.22
N GLN A 199 17.84 -19.15 -4.65
CA GLN A 199 18.72 -19.64 -3.60
C GLN A 199 18.77 -18.61 -2.47
N VAL A 200 18.59 -19.08 -1.24
CA VAL A 200 18.65 -18.27 -0.02
C VAL A 200 19.81 -18.76 0.83
N PHE A 201 20.64 -17.84 1.27
CA PHE A 201 21.75 -18.08 2.19
C PHE A 201 21.58 -17.21 3.41
N GLU A 202 21.77 -17.80 4.59
CA GLU A 202 21.60 -17.11 5.88
C GLU A 202 22.83 -17.33 6.74
N THR A 203 23.30 -16.28 7.40
CA THR A 203 24.44 -16.33 8.34
C THR A 203 24.19 -15.29 9.44
N GLY A 204 23.76 -15.76 10.61
CA GLY A 204 23.31 -14.89 11.70
C GLY A 204 22.06 -14.10 11.29
N ARG A 205 22.14 -12.76 11.36
CA ARG A 205 21.07 -11.86 10.88
C ARG A 205 21.22 -11.47 9.41
N ALA A 206 22.30 -11.89 8.74
CA ALA A 206 22.54 -11.57 7.35
C ALA A 206 21.86 -12.59 6.43
N ARG A 207 21.24 -12.09 5.37
CA ARG A 207 20.50 -12.85 4.37
C ARG A 207 20.95 -12.44 2.97
N LEU A 208 21.30 -13.42 2.14
CA LEU A 208 21.60 -13.23 0.73
C LEU A 208 20.62 -14.07 -0.08
N VAL A 209 19.94 -13.43 -1.03
CA VAL A 209 19.04 -14.08 -1.97
C VAL A 209 19.55 -13.85 -3.37
N VAL A 210 19.70 -14.94 -4.12
CA VAL A 210 20.11 -14.88 -5.53
C VAL A 210 19.16 -15.73 -6.35
N GLY A 211 18.72 -15.22 -7.49
CA GLY A 211 17.75 -15.92 -8.32
C GLY A 211 17.63 -15.38 -9.73
N ASN A 212 16.86 -16.10 -10.54
CA ASN A 212 16.44 -15.72 -11.88
C ASN A 212 14.92 -15.74 -11.95
N ALA A 213 14.34 -14.66 -12.46
CA ALA A 213 12.91 -14.56 -12.70
C ALA A 213 12.62 -13.96 -14.08
N THR A 214 11.56 -14.46 -14.70
CA THR A 214 10.96 -13.82 -15.88
C THR A 214 9.86 -12.88 -15.40
N ILE A 215 10.08 -11.58 -15.58
CA ILE A 215 9.10 -10.54 -15.26
C ILE A 215 8.30 -10.24 -16.51
N SER A 216 6.96 -10.34 -16.43
CA SER A 216 6.06 -10.17 -17.56
C SER A 216 4.93 -9.18 -17.24
N SER A 217 4.69 -8.21 -18.10
CA SER A 217 3.52 -7.34 -18.02
C SER A 217 2.26 -8.11 -18.41
N GLN A 218 1.23 -8.10 -17.56
CA GLN A 218 -0.07 -8.70 -17.91
C GLN A 218 -0.88 -7.83 -18.88
N ILE A 219 -0.44 -6.58 -19.10
CA ILE A 219 -1.09 -5.60 -19.97
C ILE A 219 -0.51 -5.64 -21.39
N THR A 220 0.82 -5.58 -21.49
CA THR A 220 1.53 -5.46 -22.78
C THR A 220 2.18 -6.75 -23.24
N TRP A 221 2.17 -7.77 -22.36
CA TRP A 221 2.89 -9.04 -22.54
C TRP A 221 4.40 -8.90 -22.79
N HIS A 222 4.93 -7.70 -22.57
CA HIS A 222 6.36 -7.46 -22.61
C HIS A 222 7.00 -8.17 -21.42
N SER A 223 8.05 -8.93 -21.68
CA SER A 223 8.74 -9.72 -20.67
C SER A 223 10.25 -9.63 -20.78
N ALA A 224 10.90 -9.79 -19.63
CA ALA A 224 12.36 -9.81 -19.52
C ALA A 224 12.76 -10.88 -18.49
N LYS A 225 13.73 -11.70 -18.87
CA LYS A 225 14.41 -12.60 -17.95
C LYS A 225 15.53 -11.84 -17.25
N LEU A 226 15.46 -11.80 -15.93
CA LEU A 226 16.33 -11.00 -15.09
C LEU A 226 16.90 -11.87 -13.97
N GLY A 227 18.22 -11.81 -13.81
CA GLY A 227 18.89 -12.35 -12.64
C GLY A 227 19.11 -11.26 -11.62
N PHE A 228 18.90 -11.60 -10.36
CA PHE A 228 18.97 -10.67 -9.24
C PHE A 228 19.81 -11.25 -8.11
N GLY A 229 20.43 -10.36 -7.36
CA GLY A 229 21.12 -10.68 -6.11
C GLY A 229 20.80 -9.58 -5.10
N VAL A 230 20.28 -9.97 -3.92
CA VAL A 230 19.93 -9.03 -2.85
C VAL A 230 20.52 -9.51 -1.55
N PHE A 231 21.17 -8.60 -0.86
CA PHE A 231 21.90 -8.83 0.38
C PHE A 231 21.39 -7.87 1.46
N HIS A 232 21.05 -8.43 2.61
CA HIS A 232 20.66 -7.72 3.82
C HIS A 232 21.55 -8.18 4.96
N TRP A 233 22.13 -7.27 5.74
CA TRP A 233 23.07 -7.63 6.82
C TRP A 233 22.86 -6.89 8.15
N SER A 234 22.01 -5.88 8.18
CA SER A 234 21.60 -5.16 9.40
C SER A 234 20.47 -4.19 9.08
N ASP A 235 19.57 -3.94 10.05
CA ASP A 235 18.54 -2.90 10.05
C ASP A 235 18.00 -2.55 8.65
N HIS A 236 18.37 -1.37 8.13
CA HIS A 236 17.96 -0.79 6.85
C HIS A 236 18.95 -1.04 5.70
N ASN A 237 20.04 -1.78 5.95
CA ASN A 237 21.10 -2.04 5.00
C ASN A 237 20.72 -3.18 4.06
N ILE A 238 19.99 -2.80 3.01
CA ILE A 238 19.64 -3.66 1.89
C ILE A 238 20.40 -3.15 0.67
N TYR A 239 21.13 -4.07 0.02
CA TYR A 239 21.84 -3.80 -1.22
C TYR A 239 21.52 -4.90 -2.22
N GLY A 240 21.13 -4.54 -3.42
CA GLY A 240 20.92 -5.53 -4.47
C GLY A 240 21.08 -4.94 -5.85
N GLY A 241 21.04 -5.81 -6.83
CA GLY A 241 21.04 -5.41 -8.23
C GLY A 241 20.34 -6.43 -9.09
N ILE A 242 20.00 -5.98 -10.31
CA ILE A 242 19.29 -6.79 -11.29
C ILE A 242 19.92 -6.57 -12.66
N LYS A 243 20.12 -7.66 -13.41
CA LYS A 243 20.58 -7.57 -14.80
C LYS A 243 20.04 -8.71 -15.65
N LYS A 244 20.16 -8.53 -16.95
CA LYS A 244 19.98 -9.60 -17.91
C LYS A 244 21.31 -10.32 -18.11
N PHE A 245 21.39 -11.59 -17.72
CA PHE A 245 22.55 -12.44 -17.97
C PHE A 245 22.51 -12.97 -19.41
N ALA A 246 23.68 -13.13 -20.03
CA ALA A 246 23.78 -13.64 -21.40
C ALA A 246 23.54 -15.16 -21.47
N SER A 247 23.90 -15.90 -20.41
CA SER A 247 23.70 -17.34 -20.32
C SER A 247 23.46 -17.81 -18.89
N SER A 248 22.88 -19.01 -18.74
CA SER A 248 22.75 -19.66 -17.43
C SER A 248 24.10 -19.92 -16.77
N GLU A 249 25.17 -20.15 -17.55
CA GLU A 249 26.53 -20.37 -17.03
C GLU A 249 27.15 -19.10 -16.43
N GLU A 250 26.86 -17.94 -17.01
CA GLU A 250 27.27 -16.64 -16.44
C GLU A 250 26.59 -16.42 -15.09
N PHE A 251 25.28 -16.69 -15.02
CA PHE A 251 24.52 -16.60 -13.78
C PHE A 251 25.06 -17.56 -12.71
N GLN A 252 25.33 -18.82 -13.05
CA GLN A 252 25.87 -19.79 -12.09
C GLN A 252 27.26 -19.40 -11.57
N ARG A 253 28.11 -18.79 -12.42
CA ARG A 253 29.39 -18.22 -11.98
C ARG A 253 29.19 -17.08 -10.98
N PHE A 254 28.23 -16.20 -11.25
CA PHE A 254 27.86 -15.11 -10.36
C PHE A 254 27.36 -15.60 -9.00
N VAL A 255 26.44 -16.59 -8.97
CA VAL A 255 25.97 -17.22 -7.72
C VAL A 255 27.15 -17.71 -6.88
N LYS A 256 28.04 -18.52 -7.47
CA LYS A 256 29.22 -19.07 -6.77
C LYS A 256 30.15 -17.98 -6.22
N GLN A 257 30.38 -16.92 -6.99
CA GLN A 257 31.24 -15.81 -6.57
C GLN A 257 30.68 -15.03 -5.37
N LEU A 258 29.35 -14.95 -5.23
CA LEU A 258 28.72 -14.29 -4.09
C LEU A 258 28.62 -15.19 -2.86
N THR A 259 28.34 -16.49 -3.05
CA THR A 259 28.10 -17.41 -1.93
C THR A 259 29.35 -17.65 -1.08
N GLU A 260 30.53 -17.75 -1.70
CA GLU A 260 31.77 -18.02 -0.98
C GLU A 260 32.13 -16.93 0.05
N PRO A 261 32.26 -15.63 -0.32
CA PRO A 261 32.53 -14.56 0.64
C PRO A 261 31.39 -14.37 1.64
N PHE A 262 30.13 -14.62 1.26
CA PHE A 262 29.01 -14.56 2.20
C PHE A 262 29.15 -15.58 3.33
N ARG A 263 29.52 -16.83 3.02
CA ARG A 263 29.75 -17.89 4.03
C ARG A 263 30.91 -17.58 4.96
N GLN A 264 31.90 -16.82 4.48
CA GLN A 264 33.05 -16.38 5.26
C GLN A 264 32.78 -15.06 6.03
N ALA A 265 31.55 -14.55 5.99
CA ALA A 265 31.13 -13.27 6.59
C ALA A 265 31.90 -12.04 6.06
N GLU A 266 32.44 -12.11 4.84
CA GLU A 266 33.12 -10.99 4.16
C GLU A 266 32.10 -10.05 3.49
N PHE A 267 31.22 -9.43 4.27
CA PHE A 267 30.08 -8.65 3.75
C PHE A 267 30.49 -7.48 2.84
N THR A 268 31.61 -6.82 3.11
CA THR A 268 32.14 -5.76 2.23
C THR A 268 32.52 -6.30 0.84
N ARG A 269 33.02 -7.53 0.78
CA ARG A 269 33.35 -8.22 -0.48
C ARG A 269 32.07 -8.55 -1.25
N VAL A 270 31.01 -8.99 -0.56
CA VAL A 270 29.69 -9.26 -1.15
C VAL A 270 29.13 -7.98 -1.80
N VAL A 271 29.10 -6.86 -1.08
CA VAL A 271 28.63 -5.57 -1.63
C VAL A 271 29.45 -5.13 -2.84
N SER A 272 30.78 -5.25 -2.75
CA SER A 272 31.67 -4.88 -3.86
C SER A 272 31.47 -5.74 -5.11
N LEU A 273 31.16 -7.04 -4.93
CA LEU A 273 30.85 -7.94 -6.04
C LEU A 273 29.50 -7.61 -6.67
N LEU A 274 28.47 -7.32 -5.86
CA LEU A 274 27.17 -6.86 -6.34
C LEU A 274 27.32 -5.55 -7.13
N ASP A 275 28.06 -4.58 -6.60
CA ASP A 275 28.32 -3.30 -7.26
C ASP A 275 29.06 -3.47 -8.61
N LYS A 276 30.10 -4.31 -8.62
CA LYS A 276 30.84 -4.62 -9.85
C LYS A 276 29.98 -5.31 -10.91
N GLU A 277 29.11 -6.23 -10.50
CA GLU A 277 28.30 -7.05 -11.41
C GLU A 277 27.07 -6.32 -11.96
N PHE A 278 26.47 -5.44 -11.15
CA PHE A 278 25.24 -4.72 -11.51
C PHE A 278 25.47 -3.24 -11.88
N ALA A 279 26.64 -2.68 -11.59
CA ALA A 279 27.02 -1.30 -11.91
C ALA A 279 25.91 -0.29 -11.56
N SER A 280 25.35 0.42 -12.55
CA SER A 280 24.31 1.42 -12.34
C SER A 280 22.91 0.85 -12.06
N ASP A 281 22.69 -0.46 -12.23
CA ASP A 281 21.40 -1.12 -11.99
C ASP A 281 21.29 -1.67 -10.55
N THR A 282 21.92 -0.99 -9.59
CA THR A 282 21.86 -1.29 -8.16
C THR A 282 20.67 -0.58 -7.51
N PHE A 283 20.05 -1.23 -6.54
CA PHE A 283 18.96 -0.68 -5.76
C PHE A 283 19.19 -0.85 -4.26
N SER A 284 18.59 0.08 -3.53
CA SER A 284 18.52 0.06 -2.06
C SER A 284 17.06 0.09 -1.62
N LEU A 285 16.81 0.07 -0.31
CA LEU A 285 15.46 0.27 0.25
C LEU A 285 14.77 1.53 -0.35
N ARG A 286 15.53 2.60 -0.64
CA ARG A 286 15.00 3.86 -1.22
C ARG A 286 14.49 3.73 -2.65
N SER A 287 14.89 2.68 -3.37
CA SER A 287 14.51 2.46 -4.77
C SER A 287 13.22 1.63 -4.91
N LEU A 288 12.68 1.09 -3.81
CA LEU A 288 11.46 0.28 -3.84
C LEU A 288 10.19 1.12 -3.95
N PHE A 289 9.09 0.48 -4.34
CA PHE A 289 7.77 1.11 -4.33
C PHE A 289 7.37 1.52 -2.91
N ARG A 290 6.71 2.67 -2.78
CA ARG A 290 6.40 3.29 -1.47
C ARG A 290 5.65 2.38 -0.50
N ASP A 291 4.68 1.62 -0.99
CA ASP A 291 3.89 0.71 -0.14
C ASP A 291 4.76 -0.41 0.44
N GLU A 292 5.77 -0.82 -0.30
CA GLU A 292 6.65 -1.93 0.06
C GLU A 292 7.84 -1.46 0.88
N GLN A 293 8.33 -0.24 0.61
CA GLN A 293 9.19 0.49 1.55
C GLN A 293 8.54 0.54 2.93
N ARG A 294 7.26 0.92 3.02
CA ARG A 294 6.54 0.95 4.29
C ARG A 294 6.45 -0.42 4.94
N LYS A 295 6.03 -1.46 4.22
CA LYS A 295 5.97 -2.83 4.78
C LYS A 295 7.31 -3.32 5.31
N ILE A 296 8.39 -3.10 4.56
CA ILE A 296 9.74 -3.50 4.97
C ILE A 296 10.21 -2.66 6.16
N LEU A 297 9.96 -1.34 6.14
CA LEU A 297 10.24 -0.47 7.28
C LEU A 297 9.44 -0.88 8.51
N ASP A 298 8.16 -1.20 8.41
CA ASP A 298 7.33 -1.65 9.53
C ASP A 298 7.85 -2.97 10.12
N ARG A 299 8.42 -3.86 9.30
CA ARG A 299 9.10 -5.09 9.77
C ARG A 299 10.47 -4.81 10.38
N ILE A 300 11.25 -3.86 9.84
CA ILE A 300 12.56 -3.49 10.39
C ILE A 300 12.39 -2.69 11.70
N LEU A 301 11.38 -1.84 11.75
CA LEU A 301 10.95 -1.06 12.90
C LEU A 301 10.05 -1.88 13.83
N ASP A 302 9.96 -3.20 13.64
CA ASP A 302 9.21 -4.07 14.54
C ASP A 302 9.72 -3.83 15.96
N ALA A 303 8.84 -3.25 16.77
CA ALA A 303 9.17 -2.82 18.12
C ALA A 303 9.34 -4.03 19.05
N GLY A 304 9.14 -5.27 18.60
CA GLY A 304 9.26 -6.49 19.40
C GLY A 304 10.49 -6.59 20.31
N PRO A 305 11.73 -6.30 19.84
CA PRO A 305 12.92 -6.30 20.69
C PRO A 305 12.93 -5.16 21.72
N ALA A 306 12.47 -3.96 21.32
CA ALA A 306 12.37 -2.81 22.24
C ALA A 306 11.27 -3.06 23.29
N GLU A 307 10.13 -3.61 22.89
CA GLU A 307 9.05 -4.02 23.77
C GLU A 307 9.52 -5.08 24.76
N SER A 308 10.24 -6.11 24.30
CA SER A 308 10.81 -7.13 25.19
C SER A 308 11.72 -6.50 26.24
N ALA A 309 12.59 -5.55 25.85
CA ALA A 309 13.48 -4.86 26.78
C ALA A 309 12.72 -3.96 27.78
N TYR A 310 11.73 -3.19 27.32
CA TYR A 310 10.89 -2.37 28.20
C TYR A 310 10.03 -3.23 29.13
N ARG A 311 9.52 -4.36 28.65
CA ARG A 311 8.73 -5.32 29.43
C ARG A 311 9.57 -5.99 30.51
N GLU A 312 10.76 -6.47 30.16
CA GLU A 312 11.69 -7.03 31.15
C GLU A 312 12.06 -6.01 32.22
N LEU A 313 12.34 -4.76 31.82
CA LEU A 313 12.61 -3.69 32.77
C LEU A 313 11.41 -3.38 33.67
N TYR A 314 10.20 -3.34 33.10
CA TYR A 314 8.96 -3.12 33.85
C TYR A 314 8.68 -4.24 34.85
N GLU A 315 8.67 -5.50 34.41
CA GLU A 315 8.35 -6.66 35.26
C GLU A 315 9.34 -6.80 36.42
N ASN A 316 10.63 -6.60 36.17
CA ASN A 316 11.67 -6.66 37.20
C ASN A 316 11.59 -5.48 38.18
N SER A 317 11.06 -4.33 37.77
CA SER A 317 10.97 -3.12 38.61
C SER A 317 9.60 -2.86 39.21
N ALA A 318 8.55 -3.59 38.81
CA ALA A 318 7.17 -3.37 39.26
C ALA A 318 7.01 -3.43 40.80
N PRO A 319 7.55 -4.45 41.52
CA PRO A 319 7.45 -4.48 42.98
C PRO A 319 8.11 -3.27 43.66
N LEU A 320 9.25 -2.83 43.13
CA LEU A 320 9.95 -1.65 43.62
C LEU A 320 9.15 -0.37 43.32
N MET A 321 8.54 -0.24 42.14
CA MET A 321 7.72 0.90 41.79
C MET A 321 6.49 1.02 42.69
N HIS A 322 5.82 -0.10 43.01
CA HIS A 322 4.72 -0.12 43.97
C HIS A 322 5.17 0.32 45.37
N PHE A 323 6.33 -0.15 45.81
CA PHE A 323 6.90 0.26 47.10
C PHE A 323 7.25 1.75 47.13
N LEU A 324 7.84 2.30 46.07
CA LEU A 324 8.12 3.73 45.97
C LEU A 324 6.83 4.56 45.95
N ALA A 325 5.80 4.09 45.24
CA ALA A 325 4.49 4.74 45.18
C ALA A 325 3.80 4.76 46.56
N SER A 326 3.89 3.69 47.34
CA SER A 326 3.31 3.64 48.69
C SER A 326 4.01 4.58 49.68
N LEU A 327 5.29 4.89 49.45
CA LEU A 327 6.06 5.87 50.22
C LEU A 327 5.91 7.31 49.72
N GLY A 328 5.17 7.55 48.63
CA GLY A 328 5.05 8.86 48.00
C GLY A 328 6.36 9.38 47.38
N VAL A 329 7.31 8.48 47.10
CA VAL A 329 8.63 8.83 46.56
C VAL A 329 8.54 8.93 45.03
N PRO A 330 9.09 9.99 44.39
CA PRO A 330 9.13 10.10 42.94
C PRO A 330 9.88 8.93 42.31
N ARG A 331 9.26 8.31 41.30
CA ARG A 331 9.83 7.15 40.61
C ARG A 331 11.00 7.56 39.70
N PRO A 332 12.06 6.75 39.61
CA PRO A 332 13.10 6.94 38.61
C PRO A 332 12.51 6.97 37.19
N LYS A 333 12.97 7.93 36.39
CA LYS A 333 12.45 8.17 35.02
C LYS A 333 12.51 6.92 34.13
N ALA A 334 13.58 6.12 34.25
CA ALA A 334 13.75 4.89 33.47
C ALA A 334 12.62 3.87 33.71
N PHE A 335 12.21 3.67 34.97
CA PHE A 335 11.12 2.75 35.32
C PHE A 335 9.76 3.32 34.94
N ALA A 336 9.55 4.62 35.13
CA ALA A 336 8.32 5.30 34.71
C ALA A 336 8.08 5.18 33.20
N THR A 337 9.12 5.39 32.37
CA THR A 337 9.03 5.23 30.91
C THR A 337 8.77 3.78 30.50
N ALA A 338 9.35 2.80 31.20
CA ALA A 338 9.07 1.39 30.93
C ALA A 338 7.62 1.01 31.25
N ALA A 339 7.12 1.43 32.42
CA ALA A 339 5.73 1.23 32.81
C ALA A 339 4.76 1.90 31.83
N GLU A 340 5.06 3.13 31.42
CA GLU A 340 4.28 3.87 30.43
C GLU A 340 4.19 3.14 29.10
N TYR A 341 5.31 2.67 28.58
CA TYR A 341 5.35 1.96 27.31
C TYR A 341 4.56 0.65 27.35
N VAL A 342 4.80 -0.18 28.39
CA VAL A 342 4.20 -1.51 28.52
C VAL A 342 2.69 -1.43 28.78
N LEU A 343 2.24 -0.57 29.70
CA LEU A 343 0.81 -0.47 30.05
C LEU A 343 -0.04 0.08 28.89
N ASN A 344 0.49 1.04 28.12
CA ASN A 344 -0.21 1.54 26.92
C ASN A 344 -0.34 0.44 25.84
N ILE A 345 0.71 -0.35 25.61
CA ILE A 345 0.64 -1.48 24.66
C ILE A 345 -0.33 -2.56 25.13
N ASP A 346 -0.30 -2.91 26.42
CA ASP A 346 -1.15 -3.97 26.96
C ASP A 346 -2.63 -3.56 27.00
N LEU A 347 -2.93 -2.29 27.29
CA LEU A 347 -4.29 -1.74 27.16
C LEU A 347 -4.76 -1.79 25.71
N ARG A 348 -3.93 -1.32 24.77
CA ARG A 348 -4.26 -1.35 23.33
C ARG A 348 -4.53 -2.77 22.83
N ARG A 349 -3.65 -3.73 23.14
CA ARG A 349 -3.85 -5.15 22.79
C ARG A 349 -5.13 -5.72 23.41
N SER A 350 -5.46 -5.32 24.64
CA SER A 350 -6.68 -5.76 25.31
C SER A 350 -7.95 -5.25 24.61
N PHE A 351 -7.87 -4.18 23.80
CA PHE A 351 -8.98 -3.70 22.96
C PHE A 351 -9.05 -4.40 21.60
N GLU A 352 -7.89 -4.79 21.04
CA GLU A 352 -7.79 -5.43 19.73
C GLU A 352 -8.23 -6.92 19.76
N SER A 353 -8.19 -7.58 20.93
CA SER A 353 -8.65 -8.96 21.13
C SER A 353 -10.07 -9.05 21.71
N ASP A 354 -10.47 -10.23 22.21
CA ASP A 354 -11.67 -10.36 23.05
C ASP A 354 -11.51 -9.52 24.31
N VAL A 355 -12.33 -8.47 24.42
CA VAL A 355 -12.19 -7.48 25.49
C VAL A 355 -12.66 -8.09 26.81
N ASN A 356 -11.74 -8.15 27.76
CA ASN A 356 -12.01 -8.58 29.13
C ASN A 356 -12.04 -7.34 30.05
N PRO A 357 -13.22 -6.88 30.51
CA PRO A 357 -13.34 -5.70 31.36
C PRO A 357 -12.49 -5.75 32.63
N THR A 358 -12.38 -6.93 33.25
CA THR A 358 -11.57 -7.13 34.46
C THR A 358 -10.08 -6.89 34.19
N ARG A 359 -9.58 -7.35 33.03
CA ARG A 359 -8.19 -7.13 32.64
C ARG A 359 -7.92 -5.67 32.32
N VAL A 360 -8.82 -5.02 31.59
CA VAL A 360 -8.70 -3.58 31.29
C VAL A 360 -8.70 -2.76 32.57
N GLN A 361 -9.59 -3.07 33.51
CA GLN A 361 -9.65 -2.38 34.79
C GLN A 361 -8.37 -2.58 35.62
N ALA A 362 -7.83 -3.80 35.67
CA ALA A 362 -6.56 -4.09 36.34
C ALA A 362 -5.40 -3.26 35.74
N LEU A 363 -5.33 -3.15 34.41
CA LEU A 363 -4.31 -2.34 33.73
C LEU A 363 -4.47 -0.84 33.99
N LEU A 364 -5.70 -0.33 34.09
CA LEU A 364 -5.97 1.06 34.45
C LEU A 364 -5.60 1.36 35.91
N ASP A 365 -5.91 0.45 36.83
CA ASP A 365 -5.55 0.60 38.23
C ASP A 365 -4.02 0.55 38.40
N GLU A 366 -3.36 -0.34 37.66
CA GLU A 366 -1.90 -0.40 37.58
C GLU A 366 -1.30 0.92 37.05
N ALA A 367 -1.86 1.47 35.97
CA ALA A 367 -1.44 2.76 35.43
C ALA A 367 -1.62 3.91 36.42
N ARG A 368 -2.66 3.86 37.28
CA ARG A 368 -2.84 4.86 38.36
C ARG A 368 -1.81 4.68 39.46
N ILE A 369 -1.55 3.46 39.93
CA ILE A 369 -0.55 3.18 40.97
C ILE A 369 0.85 3.59 40.48
N CYS A 370 1.17 3.20 39.25
CA CYS A 370 2.39 3.58 38.55
C CYS A 370 2.37 5.02 38.00
N GLY A 371 1.30 5.79 38.25
CA GLY A 371 1.10 7.18 37.82
C GLY A 371 1.64 7.48 36.42
N VAL A 372 1.27 6.61 35.49
CA VAL A 372 1.65 6.61 34.08
C VAL A 372 0.75 7.55 33.29
N GLU A 373 1.33 8.26 32.32
CA GLU A 373 0.55 8.99 31.32
C GLU A 373 0.01 8.03 30.25
N LEU A 374 -1.31 7.93 30.16
CA LEU A 374 -1.96 7.12 29.12
C LEU A 374 -1.98 7.86 27.79
N ASP A 375 -1.73 7.16 26.69
CA ASP A 375 -1.96 7.64 25.32
C ASP A 375 -3.46 7.70 25.04
N ARG A 376 -4.11 8.72 25.60
CA ARG A 376 -5.56 8.93 25.53
C ARG A 376 -6.06 8.95 24.08
N ALA A 377 -5.28 9.53 23.17
CA ALA A 377 -5.66 9.66 21.76
C ALA A 377 -5.57 8.32 21.04
N GLY A 378 -4.45 7.60 21.16
CA GLY A 378 -4.26 6.29 20.52
C GLY A 378 -5.18 5.21 21.10
N LEU A 379 -5.31 5.14 22.43
CA LEU A 379 -6.20 4.21 23.11
C LEU A 379 -7.68 4.49 22.82
N GLY A 380 -8.08 5.77 22.84
CA GLY A 380 -9.44 6.18 22.48
C GLY A 380 -9.80 5.82 21.04
N TYR A 381 -8.86 6.01 20.09
CA TYR A 381 -9.04 5.60 18.71
C TYR A 381 -9.14 4.07 18.54
N ALA A 382 -8.25 3.31 19.19
CA ALA A 382 -8.25 1.85 19.11
C ALA A 382 -9.57 1.25 19.64
N LEU A 383 -10.06 1.74 20.78
CA LEU A 383 -11.33 1.29 21.35
C LEU A 383 -12.53 1.72 20.50
N ALA A 384 -12.52 2.94 19.94
CA ALA A 384 -13.56 3.40 19.03
C ALA A 384 -13.64 2.54 17.75
N GLN A 385 -12.50 2.16 17.17
CA GLN A 385 -12.44 1.23 16.03
C GLN A 385 -13.05 -0.13 16.38
N ARG A 386 -12.74 -0.68 17.57
CA ARG A 386 -13.31 -1.96 18.01
C ARG A 386 -14.82 -1.89 18.22
N VAL A 387 -15.31 -0.80 18.85
CA VAL A 387 -16.74 -0.52 19.01
C VAL A 387 -17.43 -0.43 17.64
N GLN A 388 -16.83 0.27 16.68
CA GLN A 388 -17.37 0.40 15.33
C GLN A 388 -17.48 -0.97 14.64
N GLN A 389 -16.44 -1.79 14.69
CA GLN A 389 -16.45 -3.14 14.12
C GLN A 389 -17.54 -4.03 14.76
N ALA A 390 -17.71 -3.96 16.08
CA ALA A 390 -18.76 -4.70 16.78
C ALA A 390 -20.17 -4.20 16.38
N ALA A 391 -20.35 -2.89 16.24
CA ALA A 391 -21.60 -2.30 15.79
C ALA A 391 -21.94 -2.71 14.35
N GLU A 392 -20.99 -2.67 13.42
CA GLU A 392 -21.17 -3.13 12.04
C GLU A 392 -21.51 -4.63 11.98
N SER A 393 -20.87 -5.43 12.84
CA SER A 393 -21.14 -6.86 12.96
C SER A 393 -22.56 -7.14 13.46
N LEU A 394 -23.03 -6.39 14.46
CA LEU A 394 -24.41 -6.47 14.95
C LEU A 394 -25.41 -6.03 13.87
N ARG A 395 -25.09 -5.01 13.07
CA ARG A 395 -25.96 -4.56 11.97
C ARG A 395 -26.20 -5.65 10.92
N GLN A 396 -25.20 -6.49 10.64
CA GLN A 396 -25.33 -7.61 9.71
C GLN A 396 -26.18 -8.76 10.28
N HIS A 397 -26.18 -8.92 11.60
CA HIS A 397 -26.88 -9.98 12.32
C HIS A 397 -27.69 -9.41 13.50
N PRO A 398 -28.75 -8.65 13.22
CA PRO A 398 -29.41 -7.75 14.19
C PRO A 398 -30.08 -8.46 15.39
N LEU A 399 -30.44 -9.73 15.23
CA LEU A 399 -31.15 -10.52 16.25
C LEU A 399 -30.24 -11.46 17.04
N GLU A 400 -28.92 -11.46 16.79
CA GLU A 400 -27.97 -12.31 17.53
C GLU A 400 -27.60 -11.67 18.88
N LEU A 401 -28.08 -12.27 19.98
CA LEU A 401 -27.85 -11.78 21.34
C LEU A 401 -26.35 -11.65 21.68
N SER A 402 -25.51 -12.60 21.28
CA SER A 402 -24.08 -12.58 21.60
C SER A 402 -23.34 -11.37 21.02
N ARG A 403 -23.75 -10.88 19.84
CA ARG A 403 -23.16 -9.68 19.22
C ARG A 403 -23.61 -8.42 19.93
N LEU A 404 -24.86 -8.39 20.39
CA LEU A 404 -25.40 -7.31 21.18
C LEU A 404 -24.70 -7.22 22.55
N GLU A 405 -24.51 -8.35 23.23
CA GLU A 405 -23.74 -8.46 24.48
C GLU A 405 -22.29 -8.02 24.31
N THR A 406 -21.67 -8.37 23.18
CA THR A 406 -20.30 -7.94 22.84
C THR A 406 -20.22 -6.42 22.70
N LEU A 407 -21.16 -5.81 21.96
CA LEU A 407 -21.22 -4.37 21.80
C LEU A 407 -21.50 -3.67 23.14
N ASP A 408 -22.42 -4.21 23.95
CA ASP A 408 -22.73 -3.70 25.28
C ASP A 408 -21.52 -3.73 26.23
N THR A 409 -20.75 -4.81 26.20
CA THR A 409 -19.50 -4.93 26.96
C THR A 409 -18.49 -3.88 26.53
N LEU A 410 -18.30 -3.70 25.22
CA LEU A 410 -17.37 -2.70 24.66
C LEU A 410 -17.76 -1.26 25.02
N VAL A 411 -19.05 -0.94 24.93
CA VAL A 411 -19.56 0.39 25.32
C VAL A 411 -19.38 0.61 26.82
N SER A 412 -19.61 -0.41 27.65
CA SER A 412 -19.40 -0.33 29.10
C SER A 412 -17.93 -0.04 29.43
N VAL A 413 -17.00 -0.70 28.75
CA VAL A 413 -15.57 -0.44 28.88
C VAL A 413 -15.25 0.97 28.39
N ALA A 414 -15.79 1.41 27.26
CA ALA A 414 -15.56 2.76 26.75
C ALA A 414 -16.01 3.86 27.73
N LEU A 415 -17.12 3.65 28.45
CA LEU A 415 -17.62 4.57 29.46
C LEU A 415 -16.79 4.59 30.75
N SER A 416 -16.04 3.52 31.05
CA SER A 416 -15.17 3.48 32.24
C SER A 416 -13.77 4.07 32.00
N MET A 417 -13.45 4.45 30.75
CA MET A 417 -12.14 4.99 30.39
C MET A 417 -11.95 6.41 30.94
N PRO A 418 -10.71 6.78 31.35
CA PRO A 418 -10.38 8.14 31.78
C PRO A 418 -10.19 9.14 30.61
N PHE A 419 -10.69 8.80 29.43
CA PHE A 419 -10.56 9.57 28.18
C PHE A 419 -11.78 9.35 27.29
N GLU A 420 -12.01 10.27 26.36
CA GLU A 420 -13.16 10.21 25.45
C GLU A 420 -13.01 9.13 24.38
N VAL A 421 -14.11 8.42 24.11
CA VAL A 421 -14.21 7.40 23.07
C VAL A 421 -15.40 7.75 22.18
N ASN A 422 -15.19 7.77 20.86
CA ASN A 422 -16.27 8.09 19.92
C ASN A 422 -17.24 6.92 19.77
N LEU A 423 -18.42 7.04 20.39
CA LEU A 423 -19.49 6.03 20.37
C LEU A 423 -20.54 6.26 19.26
N ARG A 424 -20.39 7.29 18.42
CA ARG A 424 -21.38 7.65 17.39
C ARG A 424 -21.73 6.51 16.44
N PRO A 425 -20.78 5.66 15.97
CA PRO A 425 -21.13 4.51 15.13
C PRO A 425 -22.08 3.52 15.83
N ALA A 426 -21.86 3.26 17.12
CA ALA A 426 -22.71 2.39 17.92
C ALA A 426 -24.10 3.00 18.16
N GLN A 427 -24.18 4.31 18.43
CA GLN A 427 -25.45 5.04 18.56
C GLN A 427 -26.30 4.92 17.28
N ASN A 428 -25.69 5.10 16.11
CA ASN A 428 -26.41 4.99 14.83
C ASN A 428 -26.97 3.58 14.60
N VAL A 429 -26.15 2.54 14.85
CA VAL A 429 -26.59 1.15 14.68
C VAL A 429 -27.69 0.80 15.68
N HIS A 430 -27.54 1.19 16.94
CA HIS A 430 -28.56 0.97 17.97
C HIS A 430 -29.89 1.63 17.59
N TYR A 431 -29.86 2.88 17.13
CA TYR A 431 -31.04 3.59 16.65
C TYR A 431 -31.71 2.91 15.44
N ASP A 432 -30.93 2.42 14.48
CA ASP A 432 -31.44 1.64 13.35
C ASP A 432 -32.15 0.35 13.82
N LEU A 433 -31.57 -0.37 14.78
CA LEU A 433 -32.15 -1.59 15.37
C LEU A 433 -33.45 -1.30 16.13
N LEU A 434 -33.49 -0.20 16.89
CA LEU A 434 -34.69 0.27 17.56
C LEU A 434 -35.85 0.48 16.57
N ARG A 435 -35.57 1.10 15.42
CA ARG A 435 -36.62 1.38 14.42
C ARG A 435 -37.07 0.13 13.66
N CYS A 436 -36.14 -0.77 13.34
CA CYS A 436 -36.41 -1.87 12.43
C CYS A 436 -36.84 -3.17 13.12
N HIS A 437 -36.41 -3.41 14.36
CA HIS A 437 -36.55 -4.74 14.99
C HIS A 437 -37.20 -4.71 16.38
N TYR A 438 -37.17 -3.59 17.09
CA TYR A 438 -37.61 -3.54 18.50
C TYR A 438 -39.12 -3.82 18.68
N ALA A 439 -39.98 -3.25 17.82
CA ALA A 439 -41.42 -3.48 17.89
C ALA A 439 -41.80 -4.95 17.62
N ASP A 440 -41.20 -5.56 16.60
CA ASP A 440 -41.40 -6.97 16.26
C ASP A 440 -40.97 -7.91 17.39
N GLN A 441 -39.81 -7.64 18.00
CA GLN A 441 -39.32 -8.41 19.15
C GLN A 441 -40.21 -8.24 20.39
N LYS A 442 -40.75 -7.04 20.65
CA LYS A 442 -41.71 -6.78 21.74
C LYS A 442 -42.98 -7.64 21.58
N THR A 443 -43.55 -7.69 20.38
CA THR A 443 -44.73 -8.53 20.09
C THR A 443 -44.44 -10.03 20.24
N ARG A 444 -43.23 -10.49 19.89
CA ARG A 444 -42.84 -11.90 20.05
C ARG A 444 -42.64 -12.32 21.50
N VAL A 445 -42.17 -11.41 22.36
CA VAL A 445 -42.15 -11.64 23.83
C VAL A 445 -43.57 -11.76 24.39
N GLU A 446 -44.48 -10.89 23.96
CA GLU A 446 -45.91 -10.96 24.36
C GLU A 446 -46.59 -12.26 23.89
N ALA A 447 -46.08 -12.88 22.82
CA ALA A 447 -46.49 -14.20 22.32
C ALA A 447 -45.82 -15.40 23.02
N GLY A 448 -44.96 -15.17 24.03
CA GLY A 448 -44.37 -16.23 24.88
C GLY A 448 -42.99 -16.73 24.48
N GLU A 449 -42.27 -16.07 23.57
CA GLU A 449 -40.91 -16.46 23.17
C GLU A 449 -39.84 -15.89 24.13
N ALA A 450 -39.46 -16.66 25.15
CA ALA A 450 -38.51 -16.24 26.19
C ALA A 450 -37.12 -15.78 25.69
N LYS A 451 -36.65 -16.24 24.52
CA LYS A 451 -35.36 -15.82 23.95
C LYS A 451 -35.35 -14.35 23.49
N CYS A 452 -36.52 -13.78 23.19
CA CYS A 452 -36.66 -12.40 22.74
C CYS A 452 -36.59 -11.41 23.93
N ASP A 453 -36.86 -11.86 25.16
CA ASP A 453 -36.81 -11.03 26.37
C ASP A 453 -35.36 -10.63 26.72
N ALA A 454 -34.42 -11.57 26.66
CA ALA A 454 -33.00 -11.29 26.90
C ALA A 454 -32.43 -10.26 25.89
N TRP A 455 -32.86 -10.32 24.63
CA TRP A 455 -32.45 -9.36 23.61
C TRP A 455 -33.02 -7.96 23.90
N LEU A 456 -34.29 -7.85 24.27
CA LEU A 456 -34.91 -6.56 24.65
C LEU A 456 -34.26 -5.94 25.90
N GLN A 457 -33.92 -6.75 26.90
CA GLN A 457 -33.24 -6.30 28.10
C GLN A 457 -31.84 -5.75 27.78
N CYS A 458 -31.06 -6.47 26.97
CA CYS A 458 -29.74 -6.01 26.56
C CYS A 458 -29.82 -4.75 25.67
N MET A 459 -30.82 -4.67 24.78
CA MET A 459 -31.05 -3.47 23.95
C MET A 459 -31.37 -2.23 24.79
N ARG A 460 -32.18 -2.36 25.84
CA ARG A 460 -32.48 -1.25 26.77
C ARG A 460 -31.25 -0.83 27.57
N GLY A 461 -30.51 -1.80 28.12
CA GLY A 461 -29.27 -1.51 28.85
C GLY A 461 -28.23 -0.80 27.99
N LEU A 462 -28.12 -1.18 26.71
CA LEU A 462 -27.26 -0.51 25.74
C LEU A 462 -27.78 0.90 25.39
N ALA A 463 -29.10 1.10 25.31
CA ALA A 463 -29.70 2.40 25.04
C ALA A 463 -29.35 3.43 26.13
N ASP A 464 -29.47 3.02 27.39
CA ASP A 464 -29.14 3.85 28.55
C ASP A 464 -27.66 4.28 28.51
N LYS A 465 -26.76 3.33 28.20
CA LYS A 465 -25.31 3.60 28.07
C LYS A 465 -25.00 4.54 26.90
N LEU A 466 -25.73 4.42 25.79
CA LEU A 466 -25.54 5.24 24.60
C LEU A 466 -26.30 6.58 24.64
N SER A 467 -27.08 6.82 25.69
CA SER A 467 -27.99 7.98 25.80
C SER A 467 -28.98 8.10 24.64
N VAL A 468 -29.51 6.96 24.18
CA VAL A 468 -30.52 6.88 23.12
C VAL A 468 -31.90 6.64 23.77
N LEU A 469 -32.88 7.51 23.48
CA LEU A 469 -34.24 7.36 23.98
C LEU A 469 -34.91 6.12 23.35
N VAL A 470 -35.43 5.23 24.20
CA VAL A 470 -36.31 4.13 23.80
C VAL A 470 -37.72 4.54 24.18
N ASP A 471 -38.58 4.82 23.19
CA ASP A 471 -40.00 5.05 23.47
C ASP A 471 -40.60 3.75 24.05
N SER A 472 -41.02 3.82 25.32
CA SER A 472 -41.53 2.71 26.12
C SER A 472 -42.89 2.20 25.66
#